data_AF-A0A818DKB5-F1
#
_entry.id   AF-A0A818DKB5-F1
#
_cell.length_a   1.000
_cell.length_b   1.000
_cell.length_c   1.000
_cell.angle_alpha   90.00
_cell.angle_beta   90.00
_cell.angle_gamma   90.00
#
_symmetry.space_group_name_H-M   'P 1'
#
loop_
_entity.id
_entity.type
_entity.pdbx_description
1 polymer ?
#
loop_
_entity_poly.entity_id
_entity_poly.type
_entity_poly.pdbx_seq_one_letter_code
_entity_poly.pdbx_strand_id
1 'polypeptide(L)'
;FGLTRDIYETDYYRRGGRSFLPIRWMAPESLRDGRFDTLSDVWSFGVLLWEIATLAEQPYQGYGNEEVVHYVRYGNITLERPPNCPEILHKLMRACWTFSPGDRISFRSIVDELVPYENEDFRLNAYYHTQPHSQQETVLTDSNSDEKDLLLVDDNASEQQ
;
A
#
# COMPACT_ATOMS: atom_id res chain seq x y z
N PHE A 1 19.49 0.52 -8.06
CA PHE A 1 18.30 -0.35 -7.97
C PHE A 1 18.08 -0.95 -9.35
N GLY A 2 18.42 -2.21 -9.56
CA GLY A 2 18.46 -2.78 -10.93
C GLY A 2 18.42 -4.30 -10.94
N LEU A 3 17.61 -4.89 -10.04
CA LEU A 3 17.38 -6.32 -9.80
C LEU A 3 18.48 -6.98 -8.92
N THR A 4 18.38 -6.80 -7.61
CA THR A 4 19.47 -7.02 -6.61
C THR A 4 20.10 -8.43 -6.60
N ARG A 5 21.42 -8.48 -6.34
CA ARG A 5 22.41 -9.61 -6.28
C ARG A 5 22.03 -10.90 -7.03
N ASP A 6 22.90 -11.30 -7.96
CA ASP A 6 22.88 -12.51 -8.82
C ASP A 6 22.30 -13.80 -8.17
N ILE A 7 22.48 -13.99 -6.86
CA ILE A 7 21.94 -15.15 -6.14
C ILE A 7 20.40 -15.20 -6.06
N TYR A 8 19.70 -14.09 -6.27
CA TYR A 8 18.23 -14.01 -6.27
C TYR A 8 17.65 -14.01 -7.69
N GLU A 9 18.43 -14.32 -8.72
CA GLU A 9 17.96 -14.33 -10.12
C GLU A 9 16.74 -15.24 -10.31
N THR A 10 16.65 -16.35 -9.54
CA THR A 10 15.51 -17.29 -9.57
C THR A 10 14.19 -16.68 -9.10
N ASP A 11 14.22 -15.58 -8.34
CA ASP A 11 13.04 -14.88 -7.86
C ASP A 11 12.43 -13.95 -8.92
N TYR A 12 13.11 -13.79 -10.07
CA TYR A 12 12.66 -12.97 -11.17
C TYR A 12 12.16 -13.80 -12.37
N TYR A 13 10.94 -13.52 -12.81
CA TYR A 13 10.32 -14.18 -13.96
C TYR A 13 10.40 -13.34 -15.24
N ARG A 14 10.58 -14.01 -16.38
CA ARG A 14 10.67 -13.38 -17.71
C ARG A 14 9.47 -13.77 -18.58
N ARG A 15 8.55 -12.82 -18.81
CA ARG A 15 7.40 -13.01 -19.71
C ARG A 15 7.64 -12.37 -21.07
N GLY A 16 7.66 -13.18 -22.14
CA GLY A 16 7.63 -12.69 -23.53
C GLY A 16 8.80 -11.78 -23.94
N GLY A 17 10.00 -12.02 -23.43
CA GLY A 17 11.21 -11.26 -23.82
C GLY A 17 11.39 -9.91 -23.12
N ARG A 18 10.49 -9.51 -22.21
CA ARG A 18 10.61 -8.30 -21.40
C ARG A 18 11.60 -8.48 -20.24
N SER A 19 11.95 -7.37 -19.58
CA SER A 19 12.76 -7.32 -18.36
C SER A 19 12.18 -8.22 -17.25
N PHE A 20 13.07 -8.71 -16.40
CA PHE A 20 12.79 -9.51 -15.20
C PHE A 20 11.76 -8.84 -14.27
N LEU A 21 10.75 -9.61 -13.82
CA LEU A 21 9.69 -9.14 -12.93
C LEU A 21 9.69 -9.93 -11.61
N PRO A 22 9.58 -9.25 -10.45
CA PRO A 22 9.51 -9.89 -9.12
C PRO A 22 8.09 -10.38 -8.84
N ILE A 23 7.61 -11.35 -9.62
CA ILE A 23 6.18 -11.73 -9.66
C ILE A 23 5.59 -12.18 -8.32
N ARG A 24 6.41 -12.68 -7.40
CA ARG A 24 5.99 -13.12 -6.05
C ARG A 24 5.70 -11.94 -5.10
N TRP A 25 6.12 -10.72 -5.46
CA TRP A 25 5.83 -9.49 -4.72
C TRP A 25 4.78 -8.64 -5.42
N MET A 26 4.41 -8.95 -6.66
CA MET A 26 3.53 -8.11 -7.47
C MET A 26 2.06 -8.23 -7.05
N ALA A 27 1.37 -7.08 -7.05
CA ALA A 27 -0.06 -7.00 -6.81
C ALA A 27 -0.90 -7.59 -7.97
N PRO A 28 -2.17 -7.97 -7.73
CA PRO A 28 -3.05 -8.52 -8.76
C PRO A 28 -3.19 -7.63 -10.01
N GLU A 29 -3.35 -6.32 -9.84
CA GLU A 29 -3.42 -5.33 -10.91
C GLU A 29 -2.09 -5.14 -11.66
N SER A 30 -0.96 -5.29 -10.97
CA SER A 30 0.37 -5.27 -11.59
C SER A 30 0.56 -6.51 -12.47
N LEU A 31 0.10 -7.67 -12.02
CA LEU A 31 0.15 -8.92 -12.79
C LEU A 31 -0.85 -8.95 -13.95
N ARG A 32 -2.02 -8.31 -13.81
CA ARG A 32 -3.08 -8.29 -14.82
C ARG A 32 -2.86 -7.23 -15.89
N ASP A 33 -2.58 -6.01 -15.46
CA ASP A 33 -2.64 -4.80 -16.28
C ASP A 33 -1.27 -4.10 -16.39
N GLY A 34 -0.26 -4.54 -15.62
CA GLY A 34 1.05 -3.88 -15.57
C GLY A 34 0.99 -2.51 -14.88
N ARG A 35 0.00 -2.29 -14.01
CA ARG A 35 -0.13 -1.06 -13.22
C ARG A 35 0.76 -1.12 -11.98
N PHE A 36 1.55 -0.07 -11.77
CA PHE A 36 2.42 0.10 -10.62
C PHE A 36 2.15 1.48 -10.02
N ASP A 37 1.64 1.50 -8.80
CA ASP A 37 1.30 2.67 -8.02
C ASP A 37 1.51 2.39 -6.52
N THR A 38 1.25 3.40 -5.69
CA THR A 38 1.40 3.29 -4.22
C THR A 38 0.60 2.13 -3.62
N LEU A 39 -0.54 1.75 -4.19
CA LEU A 39 -1.35 0.65 -3.68
C LEU A 39 -0.77 -0.71 -4.05
N SER A 40 -0.09 -0.81 -5.19
CA SER A 40 0.72 -1.99 -5.53
C SER A 40 1.99 -2.10 -4.67
N ASP A 41 2.56 -0.97 -4.23
CA ASP A 41 3.66 -0.97 -3.27
C ASP A 41 3.20 -1.45 -1.89
N VAL A 42 1.99 -1.09 -1.46
CA VAL A 42 1.39 -1.62 -0.22
C VAL A 42 1.27 -3.15 -0.27
N TRP A 43 0.85 -3.72 -1.41
CA TRP A 43 0.80 -5.18 -1.56
C TRP A 43 2.20 -5.81 -1.37
N SER A 44 3.20 -5.23 -2.05
CA SER A 44 4.60 -5.66 -1.96
C SER A 44 5.13 -5.55 -0.54
N PHE A 45 4.73 -4.50 0.19
CA PHE A 45 5.05 -4.33 1.61
C PHE A 45 4.43 -5.43 2.48
N GLY A 46 3.20 -5.88 2.18
CA GLY A 46 2.62 -7.05 2.84
C GLY A 46 3.49 -8.30 2.68
N VAL A 47 4.04 -8.53 1.48
CA VAL A 47 4.99 -9.64 1.23
C VAL A 47 6.28 -9.44 2.02
N LEU A 48 6.80 -8.21 2.08
CA LEU A 48 7.97 -7.89 2.91
C LEU A 48 7.73 -8.18 4.41
N LEU A 49 6.56 -7.83 4.96
CA LEU A 49 6.22 -8.16 6.34
C LEU A 49 6.22 -9.67 6.57
N TRP A 50 5.73 -10.43 5.59
CA TRP A 50 5.75 -11.89 5.64
C TRP A 50 7.18 -12.43 5.66
N GLU A 51 8.06 -11.91 4.79
CA GLU A 51 9.49 -12.27 4.79
C GLU A 51 10.18 -11.94 6.11
N ILE A 52 9.89 -10.78 6.72
CA ILE A 52 10.42 -10.44 8.05
C ILE A 52 9.99 -11.48 9.09
N ALA A 53 8.72 -11.92 9.03
CA ALA A 53 8.18 -12.90 9.96
C ALA A 53 8.69 -14.33 9.73
N THR A 54 9.11 -14.67 8.51
CA THR A 54 9.65 -16.00 8.14
C THR A 54 11.16 -16.05 8.05
N LEU A 55 11.87 -14.95 8.35
CA LEU A 55 13.32 -14.84 8.15
C LEU A 55 13.74 -15.05 6.68
N ALA A 56 12.97 -14.43 5.77
CA ALA A 56 13.16 -14.44 4.33
C ALA A 56 13.02 -15.82 3.67
N GLU A 57 12.02 -16.60 4.10
CA GLU A 57 11.57 -17.74 3.29
C GLU A 57 11.07 -17.26 1.93
N GLN A 58 11.00 -18.17 0.96
CA GLN A 58 10.50 -17.82 -0.37
C GLN A 58 8.98 -17.66 -0.35
N PRO A 59 8.41 -16.51 -0.75
CA PRO A 59 6.97 -16.35 -0.83
C PRO A 59 6.35 -17.36 -1.80
N TYR A 60 5.23 -17.99 -1.41
CA TYR A 60 4.56 -19.03 -2.19
C TYR A 60 5.47 -20.23 -2.51
N GLN A 61 6.27 -20.66 -1.53
CA GLN A 61 7.10 -21.85 -1.63
C GLN A 61 6.26 -23.07 -2.03
N GLY A 62 6.80 -23.89 -2.93
CA GLY A 62 6.11 -25.05 -3.49
C GLY A 62 5.26 -24.77 -4.73
N TYR A 63 5.03 -23.51 -5.09
CA TYR A 63 4.33 -23.13 -6.32
C TYR A 63 5.30 -22.62 -7.41
N GLY A 64 5.03 -23.02 -8.65
CA GLY A 64 5.68 -22.49 -9.83
C GLY A 64 5.26 -21.05 -10.13
N ASN A 65 6.10 -20.33 -10.88
CA ASN A 65 5.89 -18.92 -11.22
C ASN A 65 4.55 -18.66 -11.92
N GLU A 66 4.14 -19.54 -12.85
CA GLU A 66 2.85 -19.40 -13.55
C GLU A 66 1.65 -19.63 -12.64
N GLU A 67 1.78 -20.56 -11.68
CA GLU A 67 0.75 -20.83 -10.67
C GLU A 67 0.58 -19.63 -9.74
N VAL A 68 1.68 -19.06 -9.25
CA VAL A 68 1.65 -17.83 -8.43
C VAL A 68 0.97 -16.69 -9.18
N VAL A 69 1.36 -16.46 -10.44
CA VAL A 69 0.73 -15.43 -11.28
C VAL A 69 -0.77 -15.70 -11.42
N HIS A 70 -1.17 -16.95 -11.65
CA HIS A 70 -2.58 -17.31 -11.75
C HIS A 70 -3.33 -17.04 -10.44
N TYR A 71 -2.86 -17.56 -9.32
CA TYR A 71 -3.55 -17.47 -8.04
C TYR A 71 -3.69 -16.04 -7.53
N VAL A 72 -2.61 -15.25 -7.60
CA VAL A 72 -2.63 -13.86 -7.16
C VAL A 72 -3.53 -13.00 -8.06
N ARG A 73 -3.44 -13.18 -9.38
CA ARG A 73 -4.22 -12.39 -10.34
C ARG A 73 -5.74 -12.54 -10.16
N TYR A 74 -6.19 -13.72 -9.73
CA TYR A 74 -7.62 -14.01 -9.52
C TYR A 74 -8.06 -13.94 -8.05
N GLY A 75 -7.16 -13.60 -7.12
CA GLY A 75 -7.48 -13.46 -5.69
C GLY A 75 -7.73 -14.79 -4.98
N ASN A 76 -7.22 -15.90 -5.54
CA ASN A 76 -7.49 -17.25 -5.05
C ASN A 76 -6.65 -17.60 -3.82
N ILE A 77 -5.44 -17.04 -3.68
CA ILE A 77 -4.51 -17.36 -2.59
C ILE A 77 -3.76 -16.10 -2.14
N THR A 78 -3.61 -15.94 -0.83
CA THR A 78 -2.62 -15.07 -0.18
C THR A 78 -1.67 -15.94 0.65
N LEU A 79 -0.50 -15.42 1.03
CA LEU A 79 0.42 -16.15 1.90
C LEU A 79 -0.25 -16.49 3.24
N GLU A 80 0.08 -17.66 3.78
CA GLU A 80 -0.41 -18.12 5.08
C GLU A 80 0.30 -17.38 6.21
N ARG A 81 -0.38 -17.27 7.35
CA ARG A 81 0.22 -16.70 8.57
C ARG A 81 1.38 -17.58 9.04
N PRO A 82 2.61 -17.03 9.18
CA PRO A 82 3.74 -17.79 9.70
C PRO A 82 3.53 -18.27 11.14
N PRO A 83 4.14 -19.41 11.54
CA PRO A 83 4.15 -19.85 12.93
C PRO A 83 4.72 -18.75 13.84
N ASN A 84 4.10 -18.54 15.01
CA ASN A 84 4.51 -17.53 15.99
C ASN A 84 4.51 -16.07 15.46
N CYS A 85 3.86 -15.79 14.33
CA CYS A 85 3.76 -14.43 13.81
C CYS A 85 2.93 -13.54 14.76
N PRO A 86 3.46 -12.39 15.22
CA PRO A 86 2.71 -11.42 16.01
C PRO A 86 1.40 -11.00 15.34
N GLU A 87 0.33 -10.86 16.12
CA GLU A 87 -1.01 -10.56 15.58
C GLU A 87 -1.04 -9.25 14.78
N ILE A 88 -0.30 -8.24 15.24
CA ILE A 88 -0.21 -6.94 14.55
C ILE A 88 0.34 -7.09 13.13
N LEU A 89 1.39 -7.90 12.94
CA LEU A 89 1.97 -8.14 11.61
C LEU A 89 0.98 -8.91 10.72
N HIS A 90 0.33 -9.93 11.26
CA HIS A 90 -0.68 -10.69 10.54
C HIS A 90 -1.87 -9.81 10.09
N LYS A 91 -2.38 -8.94 10.97
CA LYS A 91 -3.44 -7.98 10.65
C LYS A 91 -3.00 -7.05 9.51
N LEU A 92 -1.79 -6.49 9.60
CA LEU A 92 -1.25 -5.60 8.57
C LEU A 92 -1.05 -6.33 7.23
N MET A 93 -0.50 -7.54 7.24
CA MET A 93 -0.35 -8.37 6.03
C MET A 93 -1.70 -8.57 5.33
N ARG A 94 -2.74 -8.97 6.08
CA ARG A 94 -4.09 -9.17 5.54
C ARG A 94 -4.68 -7.90 4.94
N ALA A 95 -4.47 -6.75 5.60
CA ALA A 95 -4.94 -5.45 5.10
C ALA A 95 -4.16 -4.97 3.86
N CYS A 96 -2.87 -5.31 3.74
CA CYS A 96 -2.06 -5.05 2.56
C CYS A 96 -2.49 -5.91 1.36
N TRP A 97 -2.96 -7.14 1.62
CA TRP A 97 -3.41 -8.08 0.59
C TRP A 97 -4.91 -8.03 0.29
N THR A 98 -5.59 -6.94 0.65
CA THR A 98 -6.96 -6.70 0.16
C THR A 98 -6.95 -6.64 -1.36
N PHE A 99 -7.78 -7.47 -2.01
CA PHE A 99 -7.71 -7.66 -3.47
C PHE A 99 -7.96 -6.36 -4.24
N SER A 100 -9.02 -5.65 -3.88
CA SER A 100 -9.36 -4.32 -4.42
C SER A 100 -8.33 -3.29 -3.96
N PRO A 101 -7.63 -2.59 -4.86
CA PRO A 101 -6.64 -1.58 -4.48
C PRO A 101 -7.23 -0.46 -3.62
N GLY A 102 -8.46 -0.01 -3.91
CA GLY A 102 -9.11 1.11 -3.20
C GLY A 102 -9.45 0.79 -1.74
N ASP A 103 -9.53 -0.50 -1.39
CA ASP A 103 -9.84 -0.97 -0.04
C ASP A 103 -8.58 -1.40 0.74
N ARG A 104 -7.39 -1.29 0.14
CA ARG A 104 -6.13 -1.58 0.83
C ARG A 104 -5.79 -0.48 1.83
N ILE A 105 -5.18 -0.89 2.93
CA ILE A 105 -4.64 0.03 3.91
C ILE A 105 -3.59 0.96 3.28
N SER A 106 -3.61 2.25 3.63
CA SER A 106 -2.59 3.19 3.17
C SER A 106 -1.30 3.05 3.98
N PHE A 107 -0.15 3.48 3.45
CA PHE A 107 1.08 3.56 4.25
C PHE A 107 0.92 4.43 5.50
N ARG A 108 0.14 5.52 5.44
CA ARG A 108 -0.15 6.34 6.63
C ARG A 108 -0.80 5.50 7.71
N SER A 109 -1.87 4.78 7.37
CA SER A 109 -2.61 3.93 8.30
C SER A 109 -1.77 2.74 8.79
N ILE A 110 -0.85 2.21 7.98
CA ILE A 110 0.15 1.23 8.43
C ILE A 110 1.02 1.83 9.53
N VAL A 111 1.54 3.06 9.33
CA VAL A 111 2.36 3.72 10.35
C VAL A 111 1.53 4.01 11.61
N ASP A 112 0.28 4.48 11.47
CA ASP A 112 -0.63 4.72 12.61
C ASP A 112 -0.74 3.48 13.53
N GLU A 113 -0.85 2.28 12.95
CA GLU A 113 -0.92 1.00 13.67
C GLU A 113 0.42 0.59 14.31
N LEU A 114 1.55 1.07 13.79
CA LEU A 114 2.90 0.74 14.25
C LEU A 114 3.49 1.77 15.23
N VAL A 115 2.98 3.01 15.25
CA VAL A 115 3.41 4.09 16.15
C VAL A 115 3.46 3.67 17.62
N PRO A 116 2.53 2.88 18.17
CA PRO A 116 2.63 2.41 19.56
C PRO A 116 3.90 1.61 19.89
N TYR A 117 4.61 1.12 18.87
CA TYR A 117 5.83 0.31 18.99
C TYR A 117 7.10 1.08 18.55
N GLU A 118 6.98 2.37 18.24
CA GLU A 118 8.12 3.17 17.78
C GLU A 118 9.19 3.36 18.87
N ASN A 119 10.43 3.56 18.44
CA ASN A 119 11.51 3.99 19.32
C ASN A 119 11.66 5.53 19.30
N GLU A 120 12.50 6.05 20.20
CA GLU A 120 12.74 7.50 20.30
C GLU A 120 13.34 8.09 19.02
N ASP A 121 14.21 7.36 18.34
CA ASP A 121 14.82 7.79 17.08
C ASP A 121 13.77 8.02 15.98
N PHE A 122 12.86 7.06 15.79
CA PHE A 122 11.78 7.20 14.83
C PHE A 122 10.86 8.38 15.20
N ARG A 123 10.53 8.54 16.48
CA ARG A 123 9.68 9.65 16.94
C ARG A 123 10.27 11.02 16.60
N LEU A 124 11.58 11.18 16.74
CA LEU A 124 12.26 12.46 16.53
C LEU A 124 12.56 12.75 15.05
N ASN A 125 12.78 11.71 14.25
CA ASN A 125 13.35 11.86 12.90
C ASN A 125 12.41 11.46 11.76
N ALA A 126 11.32 10.74 12.02
CA ALA A 126 10.46 10.23 10.95
C ALA A 126 9.61 11.34 10.29
N TYR A 127 9.56 11.32 8.96
CA TYR A 127 8.67 12.18 8.15
C TYR A 127 7.21 12.12 8.59
N TYR A 128 6.77 10.98 9.14
CA TYR A 128 5.41 10.81 9.65
C TYR A 128 5.03 11.87 10.71
N HIS A 129 5.99 12.29 11.54
CA HIS A 129 5.82 13.26 12.63
C HIS A 129 6.12 14.71 12.22
N THR A 130 6.69 14.95 11.03
CA THR A 130 7.05 16.31 10.57
C THR A 130 5.89 17.09 9.94
N GLN A 131 4.75 16.44 9.69
CA GLN A 131 3.54 17.07 9.15
C GLN A 131 2.64 17.58 10.29
N PRO A 132 2.25 18.87 10.33
CA PRO A 132 1.21 19.33 11.25
C PRO A 132 -0.10 18.58 10.98
N HIS A 133 -0.80 18.17 12.04
CA HIS A 133 -2.12 17.51 12.00
C HIS A 133 -3.20 18.40 11.35
N SER A 134 -3.19 18.54 10.04
CA SER A 134 -4.22 19.27 9.30
C SER A 134 -4.49 18.59 7.96
N GLN A 135 -5.41 17.62 7.96
CA GLN A 135 -6.69 17.68 7.25
C GLN A 135 -7.39 16.33 7.40
N GLN A 136 -8.41 16.31 8.26
CA GLN A 136 -9.50 15.33 8.20
C GLN A 136 -10.06 15.34 6.78
N GLU A 137 -10.29 14.17 6.20
CA GLU A 137 -11.01 13.99 4.95
C GLU A 137 -12.34 14.76 5.02
N THR A 138 -12.41 15.91 4.36
CA THR A 138 -13.70 16.45 3.91
C THR A 138 -14.23 15.50 2.86
N VAL A 139 -15.18 14.69 3.30
CA VAL A 139 -16.14 13.91 2.52
C VAL A 139 -16.51 14.67 1.24
N LEU A 140 -16.10 14.14 0.09
CA LEU A 140 -16.66 14.54 -1.20
C LEU A 140 -18.05 13.88 -1.34
N THR A 141 -19.04 14.48 -0.69
CA THR A 141 -20.43 14.53 -1.15
C THR A 141 -20.62 16.00 -1.55
N ASP A 142 -21.04 16.42 -2.72
CA ASP A 142 -21.94 15.83 -3.69
C ASP A 142 -21.73 16.63 -4.99
N SER A 143 -22.11 16.08 -6.14
CA SER A 143 -22.34 16.87 -7.34
C SER A 143 -23.68 16.45 -7.91
N ASN A 144 -24.73 16.79 -7.18
CA ASN A 144 -26.00 17.08 -7.80
C ASN A 144 -26.10 18.60 -7.94
N SER A 145 -26.20 19.01 -9.20
CA SER A 145 -26.47 20.38 -9.63
C SER A 145 -27.78 20.89 -9.04
N ASP A 146 -27.80 22.21 -8.79
CA ASP A 146 -28.96 23.10 -8.73
C ASP A 146 -29.09 23.79 -7.38
N GLU A 147 -28.51 24.99 -7.27
CA GLU A 147 -29.30 26.22 -7.11
C GLU A 147 -28.38 27.44 -7.18
N LYS A 148 -28.67 28.28 -8.16
CA LYS A 148 -28.26 29.68 -8.16
C LYS A 148 -29.03 30.34 -7.02
N ASP A 149 -28.34 31.03 -6.12
CA ASP A 149 -28.83 32.36 -5.78
C ASP A 149 -27.71 33.33 -5.46
N LEU A 150 -27.88 34.47 -6.10
CA LEU A 150 -26.97 35.59 -6.22
C LEU A 150 -27.46 36.63 -5.22
N LEU A 151 -26.76 36.83 -4.10
CA LEU A 151 -26.95 38.01 -3.27
C LEU A 151 -25.60 38.56 -2.82
N LEU A 152 -25.16 39.57 -3.57
CA LEU A 152 -24.19 40.57 -3.14
C LEU A 152 -24.81 41.34 -1.96
N VAL A 153 -24.11 41.41 -0.83
CA VAL A 153 -24.27 42.51 0.11
C VAL A 153 -22.89 42.96 0.55
N ASP A 154 -22.61 44.22 0.20
CA ASP A 154 -21.33 44.92 0.27
C ASP A 154 -20.73 45.03 1.67
N ASP A 155 -19.40 44.94 1.71
CA ASP A 155 -18.57 45.32 2.84
C ASP A 155 -18.67 46.84 3.11
N ASN A 156 -19.14 47.12 4.31
CA ASN A 156 -18.72 48.18 5.23
C ASN A 156 -17.68 49.20 4.72
N ALA A 157 -18.11 50.44 4.49
CA ALA A 157 -17.23 51.61 4.52
C ALA A 157 -17.87 52.71 5.38
N SER A 158 -17.48 52.74 6.64
CA SER A 158 -17.68 53.87 7.54
C SER A 158 -16.35 54.58 7.73
N GLU A 159 -16.11 55.66 6.98
CA GLU A 159 -15.25 56.76 7.40
C GLU A 159 -16.01 58.07 7.19
N GLN A 160 -16.34 58.72 8.31
CA GLN A 160 -16.90 60.06 8.37
C GLN A 160 -15.77 61.08 8.27
N GLN A 161 -15.97 62.08 7.40
CA GLN A 161 -15.75 63.47 7.77
C GLN A 161 -16.84 64.34 7.12
#